data_AF-A0A5B6ZYF2-F1
#
_entry.id   AF-A0A5B6ZYF2-F1
#
_cell.length_a   1.000
_cell.length_b   1.000
_cell.length_c   1.000
_cell.angle_alpha   90.00
_cell.angle_beta   90.00
_cell.angle_gamma   90.00
#
_symmetry.space_group_name_H-M   'P 1'
#
loop_
_entity.id
_entity.type
_entity.pdbx_description
1 polymer ?
#
loop_
_entity_poly.entity_id
_entity_poly.type
_entity_poly.pdbx_seq_one_letter_code
_entity_poly.pdbx_strand_id
1 'polypeptide(L)'
;SLIMLRRGLLFAGSQTLLVLLLVFSLITCKAQQNNSCYPSSCGKIPNISYPFRLNSDPLNCGDSNYELTCENNRTVLSISNSDYGSGSGSGRYLVEAINYDNFTIRVVDPGLGLDKDNYCSSLPLYSLSFFNFQSEFHLYSRWDNSKILQLNTAVIVTSCAAPVNSALYIDTNFCSKNSTSVSNSLMQDYYSYAVIGDPTKLKVSDVEDSCSI
;
A
#
# COMPACT_ATOMS: atom_id res chain seq x y z
N SER A 1 -27.75 -31.98 -61.27
CA SER A 1 -27.07 -30.78 -60.72
C SER A 1 -27.70 -30.16 -59.47
N LEU A 2 -29.01 -30.29 -59.19
CA LEU A 2 -29.66 -29.65 -58.02
C LEU A 2 -29.29 -30.26 -56.64
N ILE A 3 -28.98 -31.57 -56.58
CA ILE A 3 -28.64 -32.25 -55.31
C ILE A 3 -27.25 -31.88 -54.78
N MET A 4 -26.30 -31.62 -55.70
CA MET A 4 -24.94 -31.18 -55.36
C MET A 4 -24.92 -29.74 -54.84
N LEU A 5 -25.70 -28.83 -55.45
CA LEU A 5 -25.86 -27.46 -54.94
C LEU A 5 -26.51 -27.43 -53.55
N ARG A 6 -27.55 -28.25 -53.34
CA ARG A 6 -28.26 -28.32 -52.05
C ARG A 6 -27.35 -28.84 -50.93
N ARG A 7 -26.48 -29.81 -51.22
CA ARG A 7 -25.44 -30.26 -50.28
C ARG A 7 -24.36 -29.20 -50.05
N GLY A 8 -23.87 -28.52 -51.09
CA GLY A 8 -22.89 -27.44 -50.95
C GLY A 8 -23.40 -26.25 -50.11
N LEU A 9 -24.67 -25.86 -50.28
CA LEU A 9 -25.33 -24.82 -49.47
C LEU A 9 -25.55 -25.25 -48.01
N LEU A 10 -25.87 -26.52 -47.75
CA LEU A 10 -25.99 -27.06 -46.39
C LEU A 10 -24.62 -27.14 -45.68
N PHE A 11 -23.56 -27.52 -46.40
CA PHE A 11 -22.19 -27.53 -45.87
C PHE A 11 -21.69 -26.10 -45.56
N ALA A 12 -21.88 -25.16 -46.49
CA ALA A 12 -21.53 -23.75 -46.29
C ALA A 12 -22.34 -23.08 -45.16
N GLY A 13 -23.65 -23.38 -45.07
CA GLY A 13 -24.52 -22.90 -43.99
C GLY A 13 -24.17 -23.49 -42.62
N SER A 14 -23.68 -24.73 -42.57
CA SER A 14 -23.20 -25.34 -41.32
C SER A 14 -21.90 -24.70 -40.84
N GLN A 15 -20.98 -24.38 -41.77
CA GLN A 15 -19.70 -23.74 -41.47
C GLN A 15 -19.91 -22.31 -40.96
N THR A 16 -20.78 -21.52 -41.59
CA THR A 16 -21.11 -20.17 -41.13
C THR A 16 -21.82 -20.17 -39.77
N LEU A 17 -22.72 -21.11 -39.53
CA LEU A 17 -23.38 -21.28 -38.23
C LEU A 17 -22.37 -21.64 -37.13
N LEU A 18 -21.41 -22.52 -37.43
CA LEU A 18 -20.39 -22.97 -36.49
C LEU A 18 -19.41 -21.83 -36.15
N VAL A 19 -18.99 -21.03 -37.15
CA VAL A 19 -18.21 -19.81 -36.93
C VAL A 19 -19.00 -18.79 -36.11
N LEU A 20 -20.29 -18.59 -36.38
CA LEU A 20 -21.14 -17.67 -35.61
C LEU A 20 -21.27 -18.10 -34.15
N LEU A 21 -21.46 -19.41 -33.89
CA LEU A 21 -21.51 -19.98 -32.54
C LEU A 21 -20.16 -19.84 -31.81
N LEU A 22 -19.03 -20.03 -32.51
CA LEU A 22 -17.69 -19.81 -31.94
C LEU A 22 -17.46 -18.33 -31.59
N VAL A 23 -17.88 -17.41 -32.46
CA VAL A 23 -17.81 -15.96 -32.17
C VAL A 23 -18.72 -15.59 -31.00
N PHE A 24 -19.94 -16.10 -30.95
CA PHE A 24 -20.89 -15.82 -29.87
C PHE A 24 -20.43 -16.39 -28.53
N SER A 25 -19.85 -17.60 -28.52
CA SER A 25 -19.24 -18.20 -27.32
C SER A 25 -18.00 -17.43 -26.85
N LEU A 26 -17.16 -16.93 -27.76
CA LEU A 26 -16.03 -16.06 -27.41
C LEU A 26 -16.49 -14.72 -26.80
N ILE A 27 -17.55 -14.11 -27.35
CA ILE A 27 -18.11 -12.85 -26.84
C ILE A 27 -18.73 -13.05 -25.45
N THR A 28 -19.51 -14.12 -25.26
CA THR A 28 -20.17 -14.42 -23.97
C THR A 28 -19.16 -14.83 -22.89
N CYS A 29 -18.11 -15.56 -23.23
CA CYS A 29 -17.04 -15.91 -22.31
C CYS A 29 -16.30 -14.66 -21.79
N LYS A 30 -15.98 -13.71 -22.67
CA LYS A 30 -15.39 -12.41 -22.26
C LYS A 30 -16.33 -11.58 -21.39
N ALA A 31 -17.63 -11.57 -21.69
CA ALA A 31 -18.61 -10.81 -20.92
C ALA A 31 -18.79 -11.38 -19.49
N GLN A 32 -18.76 -12.71 -19.34
CA GLN A 32 -18.87 -13.36 -18.03
C GLN A 32 -17.63 -13.13 -17.17
N GLN A 33 -16.44 -13.06 -17.78
CA GLN A 33 -15.20 -12.76 -17.08
C GLN A 33 -15.18 -11.32 -16.51
N ASN A 34 -15.86 -10.37 -17.17
CA ASN A 34 -15.96 -8.99 -16.70
C ASN A 34 -16.90 -8.79 -15.51
N ASN A 35 -17.85 -9.68 -15.25
CA ASN A 35 -18.85 -9.45 -14.18
C ASN A 35 -18.52 -10.11 -12.84
N SER A 36 -17.54 -11.03 -12.79
CA SER A 36 -17.20 -11.76 -11.57
C SER A 36 -15.90 -11.25 -10.97
N CYS A 37 -16.00 -10.56 -9.84
CA CYS A 37 -14.84 -10.11 -9.05
C CYS A 37 -14.38 -11.21 -8.10
N TYR A 38 -13.52 -12.10 -8.58
CA TYR A 38 -12.83 -13.05 -7.72
C TYR A 38 -11.66 -12.35 -7.01
N PRO A 39 -11.37 -12.67 -5.73
CA PRO A 39 -10.22 -12.11 -5.04
C PRO A 39 -8.90 -12.40 -5.78
N SER A 40 -8.14 -11.36 -6.06
CA SER A 40 -6.80 -11.46 -6.64
C SER A 40 -5.74 -11.75 -5.58
N SER A 41 -4.52 -12.06 -5.99
CA SER A 41 -3.42 -12.37 -5.08
C SER A 41 -2.09 -11.83 -5.59
N CYS A 42 -1.21 -11.38 -4.70
CA CYS A 42 0.16 -11.01 -5.05
C CYS A 42 1.10 -11.27 -3.86
N GLY A 43 2.21 -11.99 -4.10
CA GLY A 43 3.19 -12.28 -3.06
C GLY A 43 2.58 -12.96 -1.85
N LYS A 44 2.74 -12.33 -0.68
CA LYS A 44 2.23 -12.81 0.60
C LYS A 44 0.78 -12.40 0.89
N ILE A 45 0.14 -11.65 0.00
CA ILE A 45 -1.25 -11.19 0.16
C ILE A 45 -2.13 -12.07 -0.75
N PRO A 46 -2.78 -13.11 -0.20
CA PRO A 46 -3.48 -14.11 -1.01
C PRO A 46 -4.88 -13.70 -1.45
N ASN A 47 -5.54 -12.80 -0.71
CA ASN A 47 -6.93 -12.41 -0.94
C ASN A 47 -7.03 -10.88 -0.99
N ILE A 48 -6.88 -10.32 -2.18
CA ILE A 48 -7.09 -8.91 -2.50
C ILE A 48 -8.47 -8.79 -3.13
N SER A 49 -9.36 -8.11 -2.45
CA SER A 49 -10.76 -7.90 -2.81
C SER A 49 -11.25 -6.55 -2.29
N TYR A 50 -12.45 -6.16 -2.72
CA TYR A 50 -13.07 -4.89 -2.38
C TYR A 50 -12.93 -4.55 -0.87
N PRO A 51 -12.51 -3.33 -0.50
CA PRO A 51 -12.31 -2.17 -1.39
C PRO A 51 -10.99 -2.19 -2.17
N PHE A 52 -9.99 -2.95 -1.73
CA PHE A 52 -8.70 -3.01 -2.41
C PHE A 52 -8.79 -3.71 -3.77
N ARG A 53 -7.94 -3.29 -4.71
CA ARG A 53 -7.76 -3.92 -6.02
C ARG A 53 -6.29 -3.92 -6.40
N LEU A 54 -5.86 -4.89 -7.21
CA LEU A 54 -4.64 -4.73 -7.99
C LEU A 54 -4.92 -3.87 -9.23
N ASN A 55 -3.92 -3.13 -9.69
CA ASN A 55 -3.99 -2.40 -10.96
C ASN A 55 -4.26 -3.30 -12.18
N SER A 56 -4.01 -4.61 -12.07
CA SER A 56 -4.35 -5.62 -13.08
C SER A 56 -5.80 -6.12 -13.01
N ASP A 57 -6.54 -5.79 -11.95
CA ASP A 57 -7.91 -6.27 -11.76
C ASP A 57 -8.88 -5.54 -12.71
N PRO A 58 -9.99 -6.18 -13.11
CA PRO A 58 -11.03 -5.53 -13.89
C PRO A 58 -11.48 -4.20 -13.26
N LEU A 59 -11.80 -3.19 -14.10
CA LEU A 59 -12.15 -1.84 -13.62
C LEU A 59 -13.36 -1.81 -12.69
N ASN A 60 -14.26 -2.78 -12.80
CA ASN A 60 -15.44 -2.94 -11.95
C ASN A 60 -15.17 -3.70 -10.64
N CYS A 61 -13.93 -4.09 -10.36
CA CYS A 61 -13.54 -4.82 -9.16
C CYS A 61 -12.69 -3.95 -8.23
N GLY A 62 -13.11 -3.83 -6.97
CA GLY A 62 -12.49 -2.91 -6.01
C GLY A 62 -12.75 -1.44 -6.33
N ASP A 63 -12.11 -0.57 -5.56
CA ASP A 63 -12.22 0.88 -5.66
C ASP A 63 -10.87 1.44 -6.14
N SER A 64 -10.90 2.34 -7.13
CA SER A 64 -9.70 2.95 -7.71
C SER A 64 -8.89 3.76 -6.70
N ASN A 65 -9.50 4.24 -5.63
CA ASN A 65 -8.81 4.97 -4.56
C ASN A 65 -7.98 4.03 -3.67
N TYR A 66 -8.28 2.73 -3.67
CA TYR A 66 -7.59 1.69 -2.88
C TYR A 66 -6.78 0.74 -3.77
N GLU A 67 -6.22 1.27 -4.86
CA GLU A 67 -5.45 0.49 -5.81
C GLU A 67 -4.03 0.17 -5.29
N LEU A 68 -3.63 -1.09 -5.47
CA LEU A 68 -2.33 -1.64 -5.12
C LEU A 68 -1.61 -2.10 -6.39
N THR A 69 -0.27 -2.08 -6.38
CA THR A 69 0.53 -2.65 -7.47
C THR A 69 1.18 -3.95 -7.04
N CYS A 70 1.38 -4.87 -7.99
CA CYS A 70 2.13 -6.10 -7.77
C CYS A 70 3.46 -6.03 -8.52
N GLU A 71 4.56 -5.92 -7.79
CA GLU A 71 5.89 -5.73 -8.35
C GLU A 71 6.83 -6.80 -7.82
N ASN A 72 7.44 -7.59 -8.71
CA ASN A 72 8.37 -8.66 -8.33
C ASN A 72 7.81 -9.60 -7.24
N ASN A 73 6.54 -9.99 -7.37
CA ASN A 73 5.81 -10.80 -6.40
C ASN A 73 5.70 -10.16 -5.00
N ARG A 74 5.63 -8.82 -4.94
CA ARG A 74 5.36 -8.04 -3.72
C ARG A 74 4.23 -7.06 -3.97
N THR A 75 3.29 -7.00 -3.04
CA THR A 75 2.20 -6.01 -3.07
C THR A 75 2.71 -4.68 -2.54
N VAL A 76 2.44 -3.61 -3.27
CA VAL A 76 2.92 -2.25 -2.98
C VAL A 76 1.74 -1.30 -2.93
N LEU A 77 1.70 -0.48 -1.87
CA LEU A 77 0.83 0.68 -1.77
C LEU A 77 1.62 1.92 -2.19
N SER A 78 1.13 2.65 -3.19
CA SER A 78 1.70 3.93 -3.58
C SER A 78 0.76 5.05 -3.16
N ILE A 79 1.30 6.02 -2.43
CA ILE A 79 0.56 7.20 -1.99
C ILE A 79 1.16 8.39 -2.74
N SER A 80 0.34 9.12 -3.48
CA SER A 80 0.78 10.26 -4.29
C SER A 80 0.15 11.57 -3.78
N ASN A 81 0.90 12.67 -3.93
CA ASN A 81 0.49 14.00 -3.44
C ASN A 81 -0.72 14.59 -4.20
N SER A 82 -1.11 14.03 -5.36
CA SER A 82 -2.24 14.51 -6.16
C SER A 82 -3.57 13.93 -5.75
N ASP A 83 -3.57 12.82 -5.01
CA ASP A 83 -4.80 12.09 -4.73
C ASP A 83 -5.54 12.69 -3.52
N TYR A 84 -4.83 13.33 -2.59
CA TYR A 84 -5.40 13.77 -1.32
C TYR A 84 -4.77 15.10 -0.82
N GLY A 85 -5.60 16.14 -0.71
CA GLY A 85 -5.17 17.54 -0.62
C GLY A 85 -4.13 17.88 0.47
N SER A 86 -3.12 18.66 0.05
CA SER A 86 -2.21 19.48 0.87
C SER A 86 -1.25 18.79 1.85
N GLY A 87 -1.16 17.46 1.89
CA GLY A 87 -0.09 16.76 2.62
C GLY A 87 1.22 16.68 1.83
N SER A 88 2.36 17.01 2.44
CA SER A 88 3.69 16.67 1.88
C SER A 88 4.02 15.23 2.24
N GLY A 89 3.62 14.27 1.39
CA GLY A 89 4.03 12.88 1.57
C GLY A 89 3.63 12.01 0.40
N SER A 90 4.59 11.77 -0.51
CA SER A 90 4.49 10.69 -1.48
C SER A 90 5.36 9.55 -1.00
N GLY A 91 4.85 8.32 -1.06
CA GLY A 91 5.59 7.19 -0.56
C GLY A 91 5.16 5.89 -1.20
N ARG A 92 6.07 4.93 -1.16
CA ARG A 92 5.86 3.57 -1.65
C ARG A 92 6.11 2.62 -0.51
N TYR A 93 5.09 1.86 -0.14
CA TYR A 93 5.12 1.02 1.05
C TYR A 93 4.83 -0.43 0.65
N LEU A 94 5.55 -1.37 1.25
CA LEU A 94 5.30 -2.78 1.05
C LEU A 94 4.13 -3.20 1.93
N VAL A 95 3.14 -3.88 1.36
CA VAL A 95 1.98 -4.34 2.12
C VAL A 95 2.34 -5.60 2.90
N GLU A 96 2.18 -5.54 4.22
CA GLU A 96 2.42 -6.64 5.14
C GLU A 96 1.18 -7.51 5.34
N ALA A 97 0.02 -6.87 5.50
CA ALA A 97 -1.25 -7.54 5.74
C ALA A 97 -2.44 -6.65 5.39
N ILE A 98 -3.56 -7.28 5.05
CA ILE A 98 -4.87 -6.63 4.92
C ILE A 98 -5.81 -7.33 5.90
N ASN A 99 -6.51 -6.57 6.71
CA ASN A 99 -7.53 -7.07 7.62
C ASN A 99 -8.89 -6.50 7.21
N TYR A 100 -9.75 -7.37 6.69
CA TYR A 100 -11.08 -7.03 6.21
C TYR A 100 -12.10 -6.85 7.35
N ASP A 101 -11.92 -7.51 8.48
CA ASP A 101 -12.81 -7.38 9.64
C ASP A 101 -12.70 -5.99 10.28
N ASN A 102 -11.47 -5.48 10.34
CA ASN A 102 -11.15 -4.18 10.94
C ASN A 102 -10.99 -3.06 9.91
N PHE A 103 -11.11 -3.36 8.61
CA PHE A 103 -10.88 -2.42 7.51
C PHE A 103 -9.52 -1.70 7.57
N THR A 104 -8.46 -2.43 7.94
CA THR A 104 -7.11 -1.87 8.09
C THR A 104 -6.12 -2.51 7.11
N ILE A 105 -5.19 -1.71 6.62
CA ILE A 105 -4.00 -2.19 5.90
C ILE A 105 -2.75 -1.94 6.76
N ARG A 106 -1.86 -2.93 6.80
CA ARG A 106 -0.54 -2.80 7.45
C ARG A 106 0.52 -2.73 6.38
N VAL A 107 1.36 -1.71 6.43
CA VAL A 107 2.45 -1.49 5.48
C VAL A 107 3.79 -1.30 6.19
N VAL A 108 4.88 -1.52 5.47
CA VAL A 108 6.24 -1.24 5.93
C VAL A 108 6.94 -0.33 4.91
N ASP A 109 7.65 0.66 5.41
CA ASP A 109 8.52 1.48 4.57
C ASP A 109 9.71 0.64 4.09
N PRO A 110 10.03 0.62 2.78
CA PRO A 110 11.10 -0.22 2.24
C PRO A 110 12.50 0.16 2.74
N GLY A 111 12.67 1.36 3.30
CA GLY A 111 13.88 1.81 4.01
C GLY A 111 14.09 1.15 5.35
N LEU A 112 13.05 0.62 5.98
CA LEU A 112 13.17 -0.15 7.22
C LEU A 112 13.49 -1.60 6.83
N GLY A 113 14.79 -1.92 6.85
CA GLY A 113 15.42 -3.05 6.19
C GLY A 113 14.64 -4.37 6.25
N LEU A 114 14.60 -5.07 5.12
CA LEU A 114 14.00 -6.40 4.98
C LEU A 114 14.78 -7.50 5.71
N ASP A 115 15.98 -7.18 6.16
CA ASP A 115 16.85 -8.07 6.92
C ASP A 115 16.50 -7.94 8.41
N LYS A 116 15.82 -8.97 8.91
CA LYS A 116 15.35 -9.08 10.31
C LYS A 116 16.47 -9.02 11.36
N ASP A 117 17.71 -8.95 10.91
CA ASP A 117 18.90 -9.05 11.74
C ASP A 117 19.56 -7.67 11.97
N ASN A 118 19.12 -6.60 11.30
CA ASN A 118 19.69 -5.26 11.46
C ASN A 118 18.67 -4.10 11.33
N TYR A 119 17.66 -4.11 12.20
CA TYR A 119 16.62 -3.06 12.29
C TYR A 119 17.15 -1.66 12.64
N CYS A 120 18.43 -1.54 12.97
CA CYS A 120 19.03 -0.36 13.58
C CYS A 120 19.88 0.47 12.62
N SER A 121 20.08 -0.02 11.39
CA SER A 121 20.89 0.67 10.37
C SER A 121 20.07 1.35 9.29
N SER A 122 18.75 1.42 9.46
CA SER A 122 17.82 1.69 8.36
C SER A 122 16.73 2.66 8.81
N LEU A 123 16.60 3.80 8.12
CA LEU A 123 15.60 4.83 8.37
C LEU A 123 14.49 4.75 7.32
N PRO A 124 13.25 5.16 7.67
CA PRO A 124 12.18 5.19 6.69
C PRO A 124 12.55 6.15 5.54
N LEU A 125 12.33 5.72 4.30
CA LEU A 125 12.56 6.54 3.11
C LEU A 125 11.47 7.57 2.89
N TYR A 126 10.25 7.27 3.34
CA TYR A 126 9.08 8.10 3.13
C TYR A 126 8.46 8.49 4.46
N SER A 127 8.06 9.75 4.55
CA SER A 127 7.21 10.22 5.64
C SER A 127 5.76 9.88 5.34
N LEU A 128 5.06 9.31 6.33
CA LEU A 128 3.65 9.02 6.26
C LEU A 128 2.93 9.79 7.36
N SER A 129 1.94 10.59 6.97
CA SER A 129 1.15 11.41 7.88
C SER A 129 -0.34 11.11 7.75
N PHE A 130 -1.09 11.39 8.82
CA PHE A 130 -2.55 11.36 8.81
C PHE A 130 -3.13 12.23 7.68
N PHE A 131 -2.49 13.36 7.39
CA PHE A 131 -2.92 14.29 6.35
C PHE A 131 -2.89 13.69 4.94
N ASN A 132 -2.08 12.64 4.70
CA ASN A 132 -2.04 11.95 3.41
C ASN A 132 -3.33 11.20 3.07
N PHE A 133 -4.20 10.95 4.07
CA PHE A 133 -5.43 10.18 3.91
C PHE A 133 -6.69 11.02 4.17
N GLN A 134 -6.54 12.31 4.49
CA GLN A 134 -7.63 13.14 5.04
C GLN A 134 -8.86 13.24 4.13
N SER A 135 -8.70 13.21 2.81
CA SER A 135 -9.84 13.29 1.87
C SER A 135 -10.69 12.03 1.81
N GLU A 136 -10.16 10.85 2.12
CA GLU A 136 -10.97 9.62 2.16
C GLU A 136 -11.90 9.57 3.39
N PHE A 137 -11.51 10.21 4.49
CA PHE A 137 -12.31 10.30 5.71
C PHE A 137 -13.60 11.10 5.54
N HIS A 138 -13.68 11.98 4.54
CA HIS A 138 -14.92 12.70 4.24
C HIS A 138 -15.98 11.80 3.59
N LEU A 139 -15.58 10.71 2.92
CA LEU A 139 -16.50 9.77 2.28
C LEU A 139 -17.01 8.68 3.24
N TYR A 140 -16.26 8.38 4.31
CA TYR A 140 -16.58 7.34 5.29
C TYR A 140 -17.02 7.92 6.65
N SER A 141 -17.97 8.85 6.65
CA SER A 141 -18.57 9.42 7.87
C SER A 141 -19.36 8.42 8.76
N ARG A 142 -19.30 7.12 8.46
CA ARG A 142 -20.00 6.04 9.20
C ARG A 142 -19.13 5.38 10.27
N TRP A 143 -17.81 5.50 10.23
CA TRP A 143 -16.95 5.06 11.34
C TRP A 143 -16.72 6.22 12.29
N ASP A 144 -16.83 5.93 13.58
CA ASP A 144 -16.46 6.86 14.63
C ASP A 144 -14.98 7.22 14.46
N ASN A 145 -14.71 8.40 13.91
CA ASN A 145 -13.36 8.95 13.69
C ASN A 145 -12.49 8.86 14.95
N SER A 146 -13.10 8.78 16.15
CA SER A 146 -12.38 8.57 17.40
C SER A 146 -11.66 7.22 17.49
N LYS A 147 -12.19 6.14 16.89
CA LYS A 147 -11.57 4.81 16.94
C LYS A 147 -10.37 4.69 15.99
N ILE A 148 -10.44 5.29 14.80
CA ILE A 148 -9.31 5.26 13.85
C ILE A 148 -8.14 6.09 14.39
N LEU A 149 -8.43 7.21 15.04
CA LEU A 149 -7.41 8.03 15.69
C LEU A 149 -6.75 7.31 16.88
N GLN A 150 -7.48 6.45 17.59
CA GLN A 150 -6.94 5.64 18.69
C GLN A 150 -6.00 4.51 18.21
N LEU A 151 -6.13 4.05 16.97
CA LEU A 151 -5.32 2.94 16.44
C LEU A 151 -3.99 3.41 15.84
N ASN A 152 -3.88 4.69 15.47
CA ASN A 152 -2.70 5.24 14.84
C ASN A 152 -1.87 6.04 15.84
N THR A 153 -0.56 5.77 15.87
CA THR A 153 0.41 6.50 16.69
C THR A 153 1.46 7.09 15.76
N ALA A 154 1.71 8.40 15.85
CA ALA A 154 2.80 9.02 15.11
C ALA A 154 4.13 8.68 15.78
N VAL A 155 5.12 8.35 14.95
CA VAL A 155 6.50 8.15 15.36
C VAL A 155 7.37 9.02 14.48
N ILE A 156 8.10 9.95 15.09
CA ILE A 156 9.09 10.80 14.41
C ILE A 156 10.47 10.35 14.89
N VAL A 157 11.31 9.94 13.95
CA VAL A 157 12.72 9.66 14.24
C VAL A 157 13.50 10.95 13.98
N THR A 158 14.30 11.39 14.96
CA THR A 158 15.04 12.64 14.89
C THR A 158 16.46 12.48 15.43
N SER A 159 17.37 13.30 14.91
CA SER A 159 18.75 13.42 15.38
C SER A 159 18.97 14.80 16.00
N CYS A 160 19.63 14.86 17.16
CA CYS A 160 19.83 16.09 17.92
C CYS A 160 21.32 16.34 18.18
N ALA A 161 21.75 17.59 18.10
CA ALA A 161 23.12 18.01 18.38
C ALA A 161 23.45 18.03 19.89
N ALA A 162 22.42 18.04 20.74
CA ALA A 162 22.54 18.03 22.20
C ALA A 162 21.56 17.02 22.81
N PRO A 163 21.84 16.50 24.02
CA PRO A 163 20.93 15.58 24.68
C PRO A 163 19.64 16.31 25.09
N VAL A 164 18.50 15.70 24.82
CA VAL A 164 17.18 16.25 25.17
C VAL A 164 16.73 15.67 26.51
N ASN A 165 16.35 16.55 27.45
CA ASN A 165 15.82 16.16 28.76
C ASN A 165 14.30 16.31 28.80
N SER A 166 13.60 15.46 28.04
CA SER A 166 12.13 15.46 27.95
C SER A 166 11.59 14.04 27.86
N ALA A 167 10.49 13.76 28.57
CA ALA A 167 9.83 12.45 28.56
C ALA A 167 9.19 12.08 27.21
N LEU A 168 9.08 13.04 26.28
CA LEU A 168 8.56 12.82 24.93
C LEU A 168 9.58 12.11 24.02
N TYR A 169 10.86 12.12 24.40
CA TYR A 169 11.96 11.61 23.61
C TYR A 169 12.42 10.26 24.14
N ILE A 170 12.28 9.22 23.32
CA ILE A 170 12.77 7.89 23.65
C ILE A 170 14.12 7.70 22.98
N ASP A 171 15.15 7.47 23.78
CA ASP A 171 16.50 7.22 23.31
C ASP A 171 16.55 5.92 22.47
N THR A 172 17.14 6.01 21.27
CA THR A 172 17.31 4.86 20.37
C THR A 172 18.62 4.10 20.60
N ASN A 173 19.35 4.36 21.69
CA ASN A 173 20.61 3.71 22.06
C ASN A 173 20.55 2.18 22.17
N PHE A 174 19.35 1.58 22.23
CA PHE A 174 19.19 0.13 22.10
C PHE A 174 19.70 -0.38 20.75
N CYS A 175 19.73 0.47 19.73
CA CYS A 175 20.36 0.23 18.45
C CYS A 175 21.89 0.34 18.44
N SER A 176 22.52 0.77 19.55
CA SER A 176 23.97 0.85 19.70
C SER A 176 24.62 -0.34 20.42
N LYS A 177 23.86 -1.31 20.93
CA LYS A 177 24.44 -2.43 21.68
C LYS A 177 24.62 -3.68 20.81
N ASN A 178 25.90 -3.99 20.55
CA ASN A 178 26.47 -5.20 19.93
C ASN A 178 26.59 -5.28 18.38
N SER A 179 27.01 -4.20 17.72
CA SER A 179 27.69 -4.35 16.42
C SER A 179 29.21 -4.49 16.61
N THR A 180 29.67 -5.69 16.96
CA THR A 180 31.04 -6.10 16.66
C THR A 180 31.15 -6.37 15.16
N SER A 181 31.10 -5.32 14.34
CA SER A 181 31.72 -5.21 13.01
C SER A 181 31.19 -3.98 12.28
N VAL A 182 32.12 -3.23 11.71
CA VAL A 182 31.95 -2.05 10.86
C VAL A 182 31.55 -0.76 11.59
N SER A 183 32.58 -0.18 12.23
CA SER A 183 32.73 1.26 12.39
C SER A 183 32.59 1.98 11.05
N ASN A 184 31.54 2.78 10.89
CA ASN A 184 31.61 4.03 10.12
C ASN A 184 31.39 5.19 11.08
N SER A 185 32.48 5.91 11.32
CA SER A 185 32.67 7.03 12.22
C SER A 185 31.98 8.31 11.71
N LEU A 186 30.65 8.40 11.81
CA LEU A 186 29.90 9.65 11.55
C LEU A 186 28.76 9.95 12.57
N MET A 187 28.46 9.05 13.51
CA MET A 187 27.31 9.15 14.41
C MET A 187 27.68 9.32 15.90
N GLN A 188 28.89 9.81 16.21
CA GLN A 188 29.31 9.97 17.61
C GLN A 188 28.95 11.32 18.24
N ASP A 189 28.51 12.30 17.43
CA ASP A 189 28.22 13.67 17.90
C ASP A 189 26.72 14.02 17.92
N TYR A 190 25.83 13.09 17.56
CA TYR A 190 24.39 13.33 17.51
C TYR A 190 23.61 12.28 18.30
N TYR A 191 22.62 12.73 19.07
CA TYR A 191 21.72 11.91 19.86
C TYR A 191 20.50 11.56 19.01
N SER A 192 20.20 10.27 18.86
CA SER A 192 19.02 9.82 18.11
C SER A 192 17.87 9.50 19.05
N TYR A 193 16.69 9.98 18.69
CA TYR A 193 15.47 9.79 19.46
C TYR A 193 14.30 9.38 18.57
N ALA A 194 13.37 8.64 19.17
CA ALA A 194 12.02 8.46 18.66
C ALA A 194 11.05 9.27 19.51
N VAL A 195 10.28 10.15 18.87
CA VAL A 195 9.20 10.91 19.49
C VAL A 195 7.88 10.24 19.13
N ILE A 196 7.11 9.87 20.14
CA ILE A 196 5.85 9.14 19.99
C ILE A 196 4.70 10.04 20.41
N GLY A 197 3.66 10.16 19.57
CA GLY A 197 2.55 11.06 19.88
C GLY A 197 1.27 10.81 19.08
N ASP A 198 0.25 11.60 19.43
CA ASP A 198 -1.01 11.66 18.69
C ASP A 198 -0.77 12.30 17.31
N PRO A 199 -1.10 11.62 16.20
CA PRO A 199 -0.79 12.08 14.85
C PRO A 199 -1.49 13.40 14.45
N THR A 200 -2.51 13.82 15.18
CA THR A 200 -3.22 15.10 14.93
C THR A 200 -2.67 16.26 15.76
N LYS A 201 -1.90 15.96 16.81
CA LYS A 201 -1.40 16.96 17.76
C LYS A 201 0.10 17.17 17.65
N LEU A 202 0.85 16.12 17.31
CA LEU A 202 2.30 16.18 17.19
C LEU A 202 2.67 17.05 15.99
N LYS A 203 3.33 18.18 16.26
CA LYS A 203 3.79 19.13 15.24
C LYS A 203 5.31 19.10 15.18
N VAL A 204 5.84 19.47 14.01
CA VAL A 204 7.29 19.72 13.85
C VAL A 204 7.78 20.80 14.82
N SER A 205 6.94 21.77 15.18
CA SER A 205 7.24 22.78 16.20
C SER A 205 7.38 22.23 17.61
N ASP A 206 6.92 21.01 17.87
CA ASP A 206 7.05 20.36 19.17
C ASP A 206 8.42 19.63 19.30
N VAL A 207 9.19 19.60 18.22
CA VAL A 207 10.55 19.04 18.20
C VAL A 207 11.54 20.12 18.64
N GLU A 208 12.34 19.82 19.65
CA GLU A 208 13.40 20.66 20.22
C GLU A 208 14.31 21.25 19.14
N ASP A 209 14.67 22.53 19.29
CA ASP A 209 15.46 23.28 18.30
C ASP A 209 16.83 22.66 17.96
N SER A 210 17.39 21.87 18.89
CA SER A 210 18.64 21.17 18.69
C SER A 210 18.54 19.95 17.76
N CYS A 211 17.33 19.61 17.31
CA CYS A 211 17.01 18.39 16.59
C CYS A 211 16.58 18.64 15.14
N SER A 212 16.86 17.66 14.27
CA SER A 212 16.48 17.64 12.86
C SER A 212 15.72 16.35 12.51
N ILE A 213 14.73 16.47 11.62
CA ILE A 213 13.88 15.38 11.10
C ILE A 213 14.30 15.06 9.68
#